data_AF-A0A944C7G6-F1
#
_entry.id   AF-A0A944C7G6-F1
#
_cell.length_a   1.000
_cell.length_b   1.000
_cell.length_c   1.000
_cell.angle_alpha   90.00
_cell.angle_beta   90.00
_cell.angle_gamma   90.00
#
_symmetry.space_group_name_H-M   'P 1'
#
loop_
_entity.id
_entity.type
_entity.pdbx_description
1 polymer ?
#
loop_
_entity_poly.entity_id
_entity_poly.type
_entity_poly.pdbx_seq_one_letter_code
_entity_poly.pdbx_strand_id
1 'polypeptide(L)' 'ISNVFTGIYRDDRINNIKNDLSDCGASTAEMTGSGSVVFGVFTTEQDAEKALDKLNTKYKCCFIARPVNSGVTVLFS' A
#
# COMPACT_ATOMS: atom_id res chain seq x y z
N ILE A 1 5.81 16.33 0.49
CA ILE A 1 6.53 15.58 1.54
C ILE A 1 7.06 14.33 0.87
N SER A 2 8.30 14.36 0.41
CA SER A 2 8.90 13.22 -0.30
C SER A 2 9.80 12.49 0.69
N ASN A 3 9.59 11.19 0.86
CA ASN A 3 10.42 10.40 1.77
C ASN A 3 11.88 10.45 1.32
N VAL A 4 12.78 10.83 2.25
CA VAL A 4 14.22 11.05 2.04
C VAL A 4 14.95 9.78 1.55
N PHE A 5 14.31 8.61 1.64
CA PHE A 5 14.83 7.31 1.21
C PHE A 5 14.61 6.99 -0.28
N THR A 6 13.84 7.81 -1.00
CA THR A 6 13.56 7.58 -2.44
C THR A 6 14.78 7.77 -3.35
N GLY A 7 15.81 8.50 -2.90
CA GLY A 7 17.02 8.76 -3.69
C GLY A 7 18.06 7.64 -3.71
N ILE A 8 17.96 6.63 -2.83
CA ILE A 8 19.01 5.63 -2.62
C ILE A 8 18.58 4.21 -3.03
N TYR A 9 17.27 3.91 -3.01
CA TYR A 9 16.74 2.63 -3.48
C TYR A 9 16.27 2.73 -4.95
N ARG A 10 17.20 2.53 -5.89
CA ARG A 10 16.85 2.09 -7.26
C ARG A 10 16.48 0.60 -7.21
N ASP A 11 15.36 0.30 -6.57
CA ASP A 11 14.86 -1.05 -6.48
C ASP A 11 13.66 -1.18 -7.42
N ASP A 12 13.88 -1.81 -8.57
CA ASP A 12 12.85 -2.02 -9.59
C ASP A 12 11.63 -2.74 -9.02
N ARG A 13 11.78 -3.52 -7.94
CA ARG A 13 10.68 -4.18 -7.24
C ARG A 13 9.66 -3.18 -6.71
N ILE A 14 10.12 -2.04 -6.18
CA ILE A 14 9.25 -1.02 -5.58
C ILE A 14 8.47 -0.29 -6.67
N ASN A 15 9.14 0.05 -7.77
CA ASN A 15 8.49 0.66 -8.93
C ASN A 15 7.45 -0.30 -9.53
N ASN A 16 7.75 -1.59 -9.60
CA ASN A 16 6.79 -2.59 -10.07
C ASN A 16 5.55 -2.68 -9.18
N ILE A 17 5.71 -2.67 -7.84
CA ILE A 17 4.55 -2.69 -6.93
C ILE A 17 3.71 -1.41 -7.07
N LYS A 18 4.36 -0.25 -7.21
CA LYS A 18 3.66 1.02 -7.43
C LYS A 18 2.86 1.00 -8.73
N ASN A 19 3.47 0.53 -9.82
CA ASN A 19 2.80 0.39 -11.10
C ASN A 19 1.63 -0.58 -11.01
N ASP A 20 1.79 -1.75 -10.38
CA ASP A 20 0.69 -2.71 -10.20
C ASP A 20 -0.48 -2.11 -9.39
N LEU A 21 -0.18 -1.30 -8.37
CA LEU A 21 -1.21 -0.58 -7.58
C LEU A 21 -1.93 0.46 -8.44
N SER A 22 -1.20 1.23 -9.24
CA SER A 22 -1.77 2.19 -10.19
C SER A 22 -2.62 1.50 -11.26
N ASP A 23 -2.18 0.36 -11.80
CA ASP A 23 -2.93 -0.47 -12.76
C ASP A 23 -4.21 -1.05 -12.14
N CYS A 24 -4.22 -1.26 -10.82
CA CYS A 24 -5.41 -1.65 -10.08
C CYS A 24 -6.35 -0.48 -9.76
N GLY A 25 -5.99 0.76 -10.10
CA GLY A 25 -6.81 1.95 -9.90
C GLY A 25 -6.53 2.72 -8.60
N ALA A 26 -5.35 2.53 -7.99
CA ALA A 26 -4.96 3.33 -6.83
C ALA A 26 -4.80 4.81 -7.24
N SER A 27 -5.42 5.72 -6.47
CA SER A 27 -5.31 7.16 -6.67
C SER A 27 -3.90 7.70 -6.38
N THR A 28 -3.19 7.05 -5.45
CA THR A 28 -1.80 7.34 -5.08
C THR A 28 -1.14 6.05 -4.63
N ALA A 29 0.11 5.81 -5.04
CA ALA A 29 0.93 4.70 -4.57
C ALA A 29 2.26 5.19 -3.99
N GLU A 30 2.49 4.97 -2.70
CA GLU A 30 3.60 5.54 -1.93
C GLU A 30 4.30 4.47 -1.09
N MET A 31 5.55 4.74 -0.69
CA MET A 31 6.27 3.90 0.27
C MET A 31 6.07 4.41 1.70
N THR A 32 5.95 3.51 2.67
CA THR A 32 6.03 3.89 4.09
C THR A 32 7.47 3.83 4.62
N GLY A 33 7.90 4.91 5.28
CA GLY A 33 9.13 4.96 6.10
C GLY A 33 10.41 4.43 5.42
N SER A 34 11.11 3.53 6.11
CA SER A 34 12.39 2.92 5.70
C SER A 34 12.31 1.90 4.55
N GLY A 35 11.19 1.84 3.83
CA GLY A 35 11.09 1.16 2.52
C GLY A 35 10.59 -0.29 2.53
N SER A 36 9.94 -0.76 3.59
CA SER A 36 9.46 -2.16 3.69
C SER A 36 8.06 -2.37 3.10
N VAL A 37 7.24 -1.33 2.97
CA VAL A 37 5.84 -1.44 2.54
C VAL A 37 5.51 -0.39 1.49
N VAL A 38 4.83 -0.81 0.42
CA VAL A 38 4.20 0.06 -0.58
C VAL A 38 2.69 -0.03 -0.38
N PHE A 39 2.02 1.11 -0.35
CA PHE A 39 0.56 1.17 -0.21
C PHE A 39 -0.06 1.99 -1.33
N GLY A 40 -1.25 1.56 -1.74
CA GLY A 40 -2.11 2.30 -2.66
C GLY A 40 -3.35 2.80 -1.93
N VAL A 41 -3.80 4.01 -2.25
CA VAL A 41 -5.06 4.56 -1.72
C VAL A 41 -6.16 4.38 -2.76
N PHE A 42 -7.27 3.79 -2.36
CA PHE A 42 -8.44 3.56 -3.21
C PHE A 42 -9.63 4.37 -2.70
N THR A 43 -10.47 4.83 -3.62
CA THR A 43 -11.65 5.65 -3.30
C THR A 43 -12.77 4.82 -2.69
N THR A 44 -12.88 3.55 -3.08
CA THR A 44 -13.91 2.63 -2.56
C THR A 44 -13.27 1.38 -2.00
N GLU A 45 -13.98 0.76 -1.05
CA GLU A 45 -13.58 -0.52 -0.45
C GLU A 45 -13.59 -1.64 -1.49
N GLN A 46 -14.57 -1.63 -2.40
CA GLN A 46 -14.70 -2.62 -3.47
C GLN A 46 -13.51 -2.57 -4.43
N ASP A 47 -12.97 -1.38 -4.72
CA ASP A 47 -11.79 -1.25 -5.57
C ASP A 47 -10.52 -1.75 -4.86
N ALA A 48 -10.41 -1.51 -3.54
CA ALA A 48 -9.32 -2.05 -2.73
C ALA A 48 -9.37 -3.58 -2.63
N GLU A 49 -10.55 -4.19 -2.52
CA GLU A 49 -10.75 -5.64 -2.51
C GLU A 49 -10.36 -6.28 -3.86
N LYS A 50 -10.80 -5.70 -4.97
CA LYS A 50 -10.40 -6.17 -6.32
C LYS A 50 -8.89 -6.05 -6.53
N ALA A 51 -8.28 -4.99 -6.03
CA ALA A 51 -6.82 -4.82 -6.07
C ALA A 51 -6.13 -5.88 -5.21
N LEU A 52 -6.64 -6.15 -4.00
CA LEU A 52 -6.13 -7.18 -3.11
C LEU A 52 -6.17 -8.56 -3.76
N ASP A 53 -7.28 -8.95 -4.38
CA ASP A 53 -7.45 -10.24 -5.05
C ASP A 53 -6.42 -10.43 -6.17
N LYS A 54 -6.19 -9.38 -6.97
CA LYS A 54 -5.17 -9.40 -8.04
C LYS A 54 -3.76 -9.48 -7.46
N LEU A 55 -3.45 -8.66 -6.47
CA LEU A 55 -2.09 -8.54 -5.91
C LEU A 55 -1.69 -9.76 -5.08
N ASN A 56 -2.64 -10.43 -4.41
CA ASN A 56 -2.40 -11.67 -3.66
C ASN A 56 -1.90 -12.82 -4.55
N THR A 57 -2.16 -12.79 -5.86
CA THR A 57 -1.61 -13.78 -6.80
C THR A 57 -0.11 -13.57 -7.06
N LYS A 58 0.37 -12.33 -6.88
CA LYS A 58 1.74 -11.89 -7.24
C LYS A 58 2.62 -11.67 -6.01
N TYR A 59 2.04 -11.28 -4.88
CA TYR A 59 2.74 -10.91 -3.65
C TYR A 59 2.24 -11.74 -2.47
N LYS A 60 3.16 -12.19 -1.62
CA LYS A 60 2.84 -13.10 -0.49
C LYS A 60 2.03 -12.45 0.63
N CYS A 61 2.14 -11.12 0.79
CA CYS A 61 1.56 -10.40 1.91
C CYS A 61 0.89 -9.12 1.40
N CYS A 62 -0.41 -9.16 1.17
CA CYS A 62 -1.22 -7.98 0.90
C CYS A 62 -2.31 -7.83 1.97
N PHE A 63 -2.57 -6.60 2.38
CA PHE A 63 -3.52 -6.29 3.44
C PHE A 63 -4.35 -5.08 3.06
N ILE A 64 -5.63 -5.08 3.44
CA ILE A 64 -6.48 -3.89 3.39
C ILE A 64 -6.41 -3.20 4.75
N ALA A 65 -6.04 -1.93 4.75
CA ALA A 65 -6.10 -1.07 5.92
C ALA A 65 -7.24 -0.06 5.75
N ARG A 66 -8.02 0.17 6.81
CA ARG A 66 -9.05 1.21 6.86
C ARG A 66 -8.55 2.34 7.77
N PRO A 67 -8.75 3.62 7.40
CA PRO A 67 -8.38 4.72 8.28
C PRO A 67 -9.22 4.65 9.56
N VAL A 68 -8.56 4.76 10.71
CA VAL A 68 -9.22 4.83 12.02
C VAL A 68 -9.16 6.27 12.54
N ASN A 69 -10.27 6.77 13.09
CA ASN A 69 -10.33 8.12 13.68
C ASN A 69 -9.84 8.16 15.14
N SER A 70 -9.32 7.05 15.66
CA SER A 70 -8.85 6.92 17.05
C SER A 70 -7.38 6.50 17.07
N GLY A 71 -6.55 7.21 17.84
CA GLY A 71 -5.11 6.95 17.90
C GLY A 71 -4.75 5.59 18.51
N VAL A 72 -5.20 5.32 19.74
CA VAL A 72 -4.95 4.04 20.44
C VAL A 72 -6.25 3.55 21.06
N THR A 73 -6.57 2.27 20.84
CA THR A 73 -7.69 1.58 21.48
C THR A 73 -7.18 0.32 22.16
N VAL A 74 -7.49 0.14 23.44
CA VAL A 74 -7.18 -1.09 24.19
C VAL A 74 -8.34 -2.05 23.98
N LEU A 75 -8.06 -3.22 23.41
CA LEU A 75 -9.00 -4.33 23.29
C LEU A 75 -8.89 -5.19 24.54
N PHE A 76 -9.96 -5.26 25.32
CA PHE A 76 -10.09 -6.24 26.39
C PHE A 76 -10.63 -7.54 25.78
N SER A 77 -9.92 -8.65 26.02
CA SER A 77 -10.33 -10.00 25.61
C SER A 77 -11.18 -10.68 26.67
#